data_AF-A0A820RKN6-F1
#
_entry.id   AF-A0A820RKN6-F1
#
_cell.length_a   1.000
_cell.length_b   1.000
_cell.length_c   1.000
_cell.angle_alpha   90.00
_cell.angle_beta   90.00
_cell.angle_gamma   90.00
#
_symmetry.space_group_name_H-M   'P 1'
#
loop_
_entity.id
_entity.type
_entity.pdbx_description
1 polymer ?
#
loop_
_entity_poly.entity_id
_entity_poly.type
_entity_poly.pdbx_seq_one_letter_code
_entity_poly.pdbx_strand_id
1 'polypeptide(L)'
;MLMRIIGKLINQTSSNDSHKTEDVHDAECASCKMKPIRHVDRYHCLECPPSSSYDLCGRCFEKRRETEHHSSGHAMVQFKLPNEFLGIPVHNVNNEVTLK
;
A
#
# COMPACT_ATOMS: atom_id res chain seq x y z
N MET A 1 -46.37 -23.35 22.67
CA MET A 1 -45.34 -23.87 23.61
C MET A 1 -44.05 -23.13 23.31
N LEU A 2 -43.68 -22.15 24.15
CA LEU A 2 -42.56 -21.23 23.93
C LEU A 2 -41.22 -21.94 24.15
N MET A 3 -40.28 -21.80 23.22
CA MET A 3 -38.86 -22.02 23.46
C MET A 3 -38.10 -20.73 23.15
N ARG A 4 -37.78 -19.99 24.21
CA ARG A 4 -36.88 -18.82 24.19
C ARG A 4 -35.46 -19.32 24.33
N ILE A 5 -34.64 -19.17 23.29
CA ILE A 5 -33.19 -19.39 23.38
C ILE A 5 -32.55 -18.05 23.74
N ILE A 6 -32.15 -17.92 25.01
CA ILE A 6 -31.38 -16.79 25.52
C ILE A 6 -29.90 -17.14 25.32
N GLY A 7 -29.28 -16.60 24.27
CA GLY A 7 -27.83 -16.64 24.09
C GLY A 7 -27.24 -15.30 24.52
N LYS A 8 -26.60 -15.24 25.70
CA LYS A 8 -25.86 -14.07 26.17
C LYS A 8 -24.44 -14.52 26.55
N LEU A 9 -23.47 -13.64 26.22
CA LEU A 9 -22.15 -13.47 26.83
C LEU A 9 -20.95 -14.24 26.22
N ILE A 10 -20.20 -13.53 25.38
CA ILE A 10 -18.73 -13.40 25.49
C ILE A 10 -18.39 -12.02 24.89
N ASN A 11 -18.24 -10.99 25.73
CA ASN A 11 -17.11 -10.60 26.57
C ASN A 11 -16.20 -9.59 25.82
N GLN A 12 -16.35 -8.32 26.21
CA GLN A 12 -15.46 -7.24 25.83
C GLN A 12 -14.20 -7.32 26.71
N THR A 13 -13.02 -7.41 26.11
CA THR A 13 -11.76 -6.92 26.69
C THR A 13 -10.95 -6.40 25.51
N SER A 14 -11.02 -5.09 25.25
CA SER A 14 -10.13 -4.06 25.80
C SER A 14 -8.78 -4.00 25.09
N SER A 15 -8.56 -2.84 24.47
CA SER A 15 -7.28 -2.14 24.31
C SER A 15 -6.17 -2.82 23.52
N ASN A 16 -6.02 -2.37 22.26
CA ASN A 16 -4.82 -1.66 21.83
C ASN A 16 -5.18 -0.68 20.70
N ASP A 17 -5.52 0.54 21.10
CA ASP A 17 -5.45 1.73 20.24
C ASP A 17 -3.97 2.04 20.01
N SER A 18 -3.32 1.22 19.17
CA SER A 18 -2.05 1.57 18.58
C SER A 18 -2.40 2.44 17.39
N HIS A 19 -2.02 3.72 17.41
CA HIS A 19 -2.01 4.62 16.26
C HIS A 19 -1.80 3.81 14.97
N LYS A 20 -2.87 3.53 14.23
CA LYS A 20 -2.76 3.09 12.84
C LYS A 20 -2.17 4.28 12.14
N THR A 21 -0.85 4.28 11.95
CA THR A 21 -0.24 5.13 10.94
C THR A 21 -1.02 4.82 9.67
N GLU A 22 -1.81 5.76 9.19
CA GLU A 22 -2.60 5.52 7.98
C GLU A 22 -1.61 5.07 6.90
N ASP A 23 -1.81 3.87 6.35
CA ASP A 23 -0.98 3.29 5.29
C ASP A 23 -1.17 4.14 4.02
N VAL A 24 -0.46 5.26 3.97
CA VAL A 24 -0.58 6.32 2.98
C VAL A 24 0.76 6.50 2.30
N HIS A 25 0.82 6.10 1.04
CA HIS A 25 1.98 6.35 0.20
C HIS A 25 1.83 7.71 -0.48
N ASP A 26 2.80 8.60 -0.30
CA ASP A 26 2.87 9.88 -1.02
C ASP A 26 3.27 9.67 -2.49
N ALA A 27 2.33 9.10 -3.25
CA ALA A 27 2.42 8.80 -4.66
C ALA A 27 1.04 8.95 -5.30
N GLU A 28 1.03 9.21 -6.61
CA GLU A 28 -0.20 9.29 -7.40
C GLU A 28 -0.34 8.05 -8.27
N CYS A 29 -1.50 7.40 -8.23
CA CYS A 29 -1.79 6.30 -9.13
C CYS A 29 -1.93 6.80 -10.57
N ALA A 30 -1.05 6.38 -11.47
CA ALA A 30 -1.02 6.77 -12.87
C ALA A 30 -2.32 6.44 -13.63
N SER A 31 -3.05 5.40 -13.19
CA SER A 31 -4.29 4.95 -13.82
C SER A 31 -5.55 5.64 -13.29
N CYS A 32 -5.81 5.57 -11.97
CA CYS A 32 -7.05 6.13 -11.38
C CYS A 32 -6.89 7.54 -10.81
N LYS A 33 -5.69 8.12 -10.88
CA LYS A 33 -5.34 9.47 -10.40
C LYS A 33 -5.56 9.70 -8.90
N MET A 34 -5.64 8.63 -8.12
CA MET A 34 -5.70 8.70 -6.66
C MET A 34 -4.37 9.22 -6.10
N LYS A 35 -4.42 10.30 -5.32
CA LYS A 35 -3.29 10.86 -4.58
C LYS A 35 -3.73 11.35 -3.19
N PRO A 36 -3.01 11.00 -2.11
CA PRO A 36 -2.02 9.93 -2.03
C PRO A 36 -2.66 8.55 -2.25
N ILE A 37 -1.88 7.52 -2.55
CA ILE A 37 -2.38 6.13 -2.57
C ILE A 37 -2.63 5.71 -1.12
N ARG A 38 -3.88 5.40 -0.77
CA ARG A 38 -4.31 5.11 0.62
C ARG A 38 -4.83 3.69 0.78
N HIS A 39 -4.53 3.08 1.93
CA HIS A 39 -5.11 1.80 2.41
C HIS A 39 -4.87 0.59 1.49
N VAL A 40 -3.96 0.69 0.52
CA VAL A 40 -3.66 -0.35 -0.47
C VAL A 40 -2.19 -0.33 -0.83
N ASP A 41 -1.68 -1.48 -1.27
CA ASP A 41 -0.34 -1.62 -1.82
C ASP A 41 -0.06 -0.60 -2.93
N ARG A 42 1.14 -0.02 -2.89
CA ARG A 42 1.70 0.77 -3.99
C ARG A 42 2.64 -0.11 -4.82
N TYR A 43 2.49 -0.04 -6.14
CA TYR A 43 3.37 -0.70 -7.09
C TYR A 43 4.06 0.33 -7.96
N HIS A 44 5.39 0.38 -7.91
CA HIS A 44 6.19 1.28 -8.74
C HIS A 44 6.86 0.51 -9.87
N CYS A 45 6.76 1.01 -11.10
CA CYS A 45 7.44 0.41 -12.25
C CYS A 45 8.91 0.80 -12.30
N LEU A 46 9.80 -0.18 -12.50
CA LEU A 46 11.25 0.02 -12.54
C LEU A 46 11.79 0.28 -13.96
N GLU A 47 10.96 0.10 -14.98
CA GLU A 47 11.35 0.18 -16.39
C GLU A 47 10.76 1.40 -17.10
N CYS A 48 9.73 2.03 -16.53
CA CYS A 48 9.20 3.27 -17.08
C CYS A 48 10.25 4.39 -17.05
N PRO A 49 10.20 5.34 -18.00
CA PRO A 49 11.17 6.43 -18.04
C PRO A 49 11.26 7.20 -16.71
N PRO A 50 12.47 7.61 -16.28
CA PRO A 50 12.64 8.32 -15.01
C PRO A 50 11.95 9.70 -14.99
N SER A 51 11.62 10.25 -16.16
CA SER A 51 10.83 11.47 -16.31
C SER A 51 9.35 11.30 -15.94
N SER A 52 8.87 10.07 -15.75
CA SER A 52 7.49 9.75 -15.40
C SER A 52 7.45 8.60 -14.39
N SER A 53 7.33 8.95 -13.10
CA SER A 53 7.10 7.95 -12.05
C SER A 53 5.79 7.22 -12.34
N TYR A 54 5.87 5.91 -12.59
CA TYR A 54 4.69 5.11 -12.89
C TYR A 54 4.31 4.26 -11.68
N ASP A 55 3.51 4.87 -10.80
CA ASP A 55 2.95 4.24 -9.62
C ASP A 55 1.51 3.78 -9.87
N LEU A 56 1.17 2.59 -9.40
CA LEU A 56 -0.18 2.05 -9.41
C LEU A 56 -0.60 1.68 -7.99
N CYS A 57 -1.87 1.91 -7.66
CA CYS A 57 -2.47 1.26 -6.49
C CYS A 57 -2.75 -0.22 -6.80
N GLY A 58 -2.86 -1.08 -5.78
CA GLY A 58 -3.07 -2.52 -5.96
C GLY A 58 -4.22 -2.89 -6.92
N ARG A 59 -5.36 -2.18 -6.83
CA ARG A 59 -6.50 -2.40 -7.74
C ARG A 59 -6.18 -2.09 -9.21
N CYS A 60 -5.34 -1.10 -9.47
CA CYS A 60 -4.96 -0.74 -10.84
C CYS A 60 -3.84 -1.64 -11.36
N PHE A 61 -2.96 -2.10 -10.48
CA PHE A 61 -1.96 -3.12 -10.78
C PHE A 61 -2.62 -4.44 -11.23
N GLU A 62 -3.61 -4.94 -10.50
CA GLU A 62 -4.36 -6.16 -10.85
C GLU A 62 -5.05 -6.09 -12.22
N LYS A 63 -5.46 -4.89 -12.64
CA LYS A 63 -6.09 -4.65 -13.94
C LYS A 63 -5.11 -4.66 -15.11
N ARG A 64 -3.80 -4.81 -14.86
CA ARG A 64 -2.73 -4.87 -15.87
C ARG A 64 -2.87 -3.78 -16.94
N ARG A 65 -3.08 -2.54 -16.50
CA ARG A 65 -3.27 -1.39 -17.40
C ARG A 65 -1.97 -1.06 -18.12
N GLU A 66 -2.01 -1.01 -19.43
CA GLU A 66 -0.87 -0.62 -20.28
C GLU A 66 -1.00 0.84 -20.75
N THR A 67 0.13 1.49 -21.01
CA THR A 67 0.22 2.83 -21.61
C THR A 67 1.32 2.83 -22.68
N GLU A 68 1.55 3.95 -23.35
CA GLU A 68 2.61 4.09 -24.34
C GLU A 68 4.00 3.67 -23.82
N HIS A 69 4.29 3.95 -22.56
CA HIS A 69 5.60 3.67 -21.95
C HIS A 69 5.56 2.58 -20.87
N HIS A 70 4.40 1.99 -20.61
CA HIS A 70 4.24 0.95 -19.58
C HIS A 70 3.57 -0.28 -20.15
N SER A 71 4.25 -1.42 -20.06
CA SER A 71 3.72 -2.75 -20.37
C SER A 71 3.44 -3.53 -19.09
N SER A 72 2.44 -4.41 -19.12
CA SER A 72 2.13 -5.32 -18.02
C SER A 72 3.24 -6.34 -17.72
N GLY A 73 4.23 -6.45 -18.62
CA GLY A 73 5.45 -7.24 -18.42
C GLY A 73 6.59 -6.51 -17.71
N HIS A 74 6.49 -5.19 -17.50
CA HIS A 74 7.53 -4.46 -16.78
C HIS A 74 7.64 -4.92 -15.32
N ALA A 75 8.86 -5.02 -14.81
CA ALA A 75 9.16 -5.28 -13.42
C ALA A 75 8.60 -4.14 -12.55
N MET A 76 7.90 -4.53 -11.47
CA MET A 76 7.34 -3.60 -10.50
C MET A 76 7.75 -4.01 -9.09
N VAL A 77 8.05 -3.02 -8.26
CA VAL A 77 8.29 -3.20 -6.82
C VAL A 77 7.03 -2.87 -6.04
N GLN A 78 6.71 -3.70 -5.04
CA GLN A 78 5.59 -3.50 -4.12
C GLN A 78 6.07 -2.80 -2.84
N PHE A 79 5.31 -1.82 -2.39
CA PHE A 79 5.43 -1.20 -1.08
C PHE A 79 4.15 -1.45 -0.31
N LYS A 80 4.26 -2.11 0.86
CA LYS A 80 3.12 -2.37 1.75
C LYS A 80 2.92 -1.24 2.74
N LEU A 81 4.02 -0.61 3.16
CA LEU A 81 4.03 0.47 4.13
C LEU A 81 4.67 1.75 3.56
N PRO A 82 4.30 2.93 4.08
CA PRO A 82 5.06 4.15 3.83
C PRO A 82 6.49 4.01 4.35
N ASN A 83 7.47 4.55 3.62
CA ASN A 83 8.91 4.50 3.98
C ASN A 83 9.49 3.07 4.11
N GLU A 84 9.00 2.14 3.31
CA GLU A 84 9.54 0.78 3.21
C GLU A 84 10.56 0.68 2.07
N PHE A 85 11.66 -0.04 2.29
CA PHE A 85 12.58 -0.47 1.25
C PHE A 85 12.68 -2.00 1.29
N LEU A 86 12.19 -2.68 0.25
CA LEU A 86 12.26 -4.15 0.10
C LEU A 86 11.70 -4.96 1.29
N GLY A 87 10.55 -4.58 1.86
CA GLY A 87 10.01 -5.27 3.04
C GLY A 87 10.51 -4.75 4.37
N ILE A 88 11.48 -3.83 4.36
CA ILE A 88 12.14 -3.33 5.57
C ILE A 88 11.66 -1.89 5.83
N PRO A 89 10.95 -1.63 6.95
CA PRO A 89 10.65 -0.27 7.37
C PRO A 89 11.94 0.52 7.58
N VAL A 90 12.07 1.66 6.91
CA VAL A 90 13.23 2.54 7.07
C VAL A 90 12.91 3.58 8.14
N HIS A 91 13.65 3.52 9.24
CA HIS A 91 13.60 4.52 10.32
C HIS A 91 14.81 5.47 10.20
N ASN A 92 14.64 6.76 10.54
CA ASN A 92 15.67 7.81 10.45
C ASN A 92 16.13 8.20 9.02
N VAL A 93 15.20 8.63 8.17
CA VAL A 93 15.48 9.11 6.79
C VAL A 93 16.30 10.43 6.74
N ASN A 94 16.75 10.95 7.88
CA ASN A 94 17.46 12.23 7.98
C ASN A 94 18.98 12.12 7.79
N ASN A 95 19.56 10.91 7.78
CA ASN A 95 20.97 10.70 7.50
C ASN A 95 21.12 9.75 6.32
N GLU A 96 21.85 10.20 5.29
CA GLU A 96 22.13 9.51 4.04
C GLU A 96 22.30 7.99 4.20
N VAL A 97 21.41 7.22 3.57
CA VAL A 97 21.55 5.76 3.49
C VAL A 97 22.73 5.46 2.57
N THR A 98 23.91 5.24 3.16
CA THR A 98 25.09 4.77 2.41
C THR A 98 25.04 3.24 2.33
N LEU A 99 24.79 2.71 1.13
CA LEU A 99 25.03 1.29 0.83
C LEU A 99 26.54 1.10 0.73
N LYS A 100 27.13 0.37 1.69
CA LYS A 100 28.53 -0.06 1.64
C LYS A 100 28.65 -1.40 0.94
#